data_AF-A0A7J7LA62-F1
#
_entry.id   AF-A0A7J7LA62-F1
#
_cell.length_a   1.000
_cell.length_b   1.000
_cell.length_c   1.000
_cell.angle_alpha   90.00
_cell.angle_beta   90.00
_cell.angle_gamma   90.00
#
_symmetry.space_group_name_H-M   'P 1'
#
loop_
_entity.id
_entity.type
_entity.pdbx_description
1 polymer ?
#
loop_
_entity_poly.entity_id
_entity_poly.type
_entity_poly.pdbx_seq_one_letter_code
_entity_poly.pdbx_strand_id
1 'polypeptide(L)'
;MVEFIGLLKIKVIKGTNLAVRDMRSSDPYVLLTLGQQKVQTQVVQSNLNPMWNEELMLSVPQWYGALKLGYFSRAKNLASPLISDYDEEEDLCDEMIYPFAGIDDGKGSRKFDDPEEEIVNRKSHN
;
A
#
# COMPACT_ATOMS: atom_id res chain seq x y z
N MET A 1 2.50 27.84 -6.15
CA MET A 1 2.32 27.42 -4.75
C MET A 1 1.27 26.32 -4.77
N VAL A 2 1.53 25.15 -4.19
CA VAL A 2 0.55 24.04 -4.16
C VAL A 2 -0.42 24.32 -3.02
N GLU A 3 -1.72 24.39 -3.33
CA GLU A 3 -2.78 24.53 -2.33
C GLU A 3 -3.30 23.15 -1.91
N PHE A 4 -3.39 22.93 -0.61
CA PHE A 4 -3.90 21.68 -0.02
C PHE A 4 -5.30 21.91 0.51
N ILE A 5 -6.22 21.03 0.12
CA ILE A 5 -7.65 21.11 0.44
C ILE A 5 -8.04 20.19 1.61
N GLY A 6 -7.12 19.37 2.10
CA GLY A 6 -7.41 18.45 3.21
C GLY A 6 -6.26 17.51 3.56
N LEU A 7 -6.54 16.59 4.49
CA LEU A 7 -5.62 15.54 4.94
C LEU A 7 -6.29 14.17 4.75
N LEU A 8 -5.58 13.27 4.07
CA LEU A 8 -5.99 11.89 3.90
C LEU A 8 -5.24 11.02 4.91
N LYS A 9 -5.99 10.42 5.83
CA LYS A 9 -5.50 9.48 6.83
C LYS A 9 -5.83 8.07 6.38
N ILE A 10 -4.81 7.24 6.20
CA ILE A 10 -4.94 5.86 5.74
C ILE A 10 -4.34 4.95 6.79
N LYS A 11 -5.12 3.98 7.26
CA LYS A 11 -4.65 2.96 8.20
C LYS A 11 -4.41 1.66 7.45
N VAL A 12 -3.15 1.26 7.33
CA VAL A 12 -2.73 0.00 6.72
C VAL A 12 -2.69 -1.06 7.82
N ILE A 13 -3.60 -2.03 7.76
CA ILE A 13 -3.77 -3.04 8.82
C ILE A 13 -2.85 -4.23 8.57
N LYS A 14 -3.11 -4.96 7.48
CA LYS A 14 -2.44 -6.23 7.16
C LYS A 14 -2.44 -6.54 5.67
N GLY A 15 -1.55 -7.41 5.26
CA GLY A 15 -1.59 -8.12 3.98
C GLY A 15 -1.98 -9.58 4.23
N THR A 16 -2.63 -10.22 3.26
CA THR A 16 -3.04 -11.63 3.37
C THR A 16 -2.60 -12.36 2.10
N ASN A 17 -1.99 -13.53 2.25
CA ASN A 17 -1.56 -14.41 1.15
C ASN A 17 -0.77 -13.67 0.06
N LEU A 18 0.19 -12.83 0.47
CA LEU A 18 1.04 -12.12 -0.47
C LEU A 18 1.86 -13.12 -1.31
N ALA A 19 2.13 -12.75 -2.56
CA ALA A 19 2.94 -13.58 -3.45
C ALA A 19 4.36 -13.77 -2.89
N VAL A 20 4.87 -15.00 -2.97
CA VAL A 20 6.28 -15.32 -2.72
C VAL A 20 7.12 -14.71 -3.85
N ARG A 21 8.05 -13.83 -3.52
CA ARG A 21 8.92 -13.14 -4.48
C ARG A 21 10.40 -13.47 -4.28
N ASP A 22 10.78 -13.95 -3.10
CA ASP A 22 12.09 -14.59 -2.85
C ASP A 22 11.97 -16.12 -2.85
N MET A 23 13.05 -16.83 -2.46
CA MET A 23 13.10 -18.31 -2.46
C MET A 23 11.95 -18.99 -1.70
N ARG A 24 11.42 -18.36 -0.64
CA ARG A 24 10.36 -18.93 0.22
C ARG A 24 9.37 -17.91 0.79
N SER A 25 9.64 -16.62 0.65
CA SER A 25 8.87 -15.55 1.30
C SER A 25 9.01 -14.24 0.53
N SER A 26 8.61 -13.13 1.15
CA SER A 26 8.78 -11.76 0.66
C SER A 26 9.03 -10.83 1.86
N ASP A 27 9.65 -9.68 1.62
CA ASP A 27 9.81 -8.60 2.62
C ASP A 27 8.82 -7.45 2.30
N PRO A 28 7.52 -7.63 2.60
CA PRO A 28 6.47 -6.71 2.15
C PRO A 28 6.47 -5.34 2.82
N TYR A 29 6.15 -4.31 2.03
CA TYR A 29 5.66 -3.01 2.50
C TYR A 29 4.64 -2.41 1.53
N VAL A 30 3.90 -1.41 2.02
CA VAL A 30 2.89 -0.70 1.24
C VAL A 30 3.39 0.72 0.96
N LEU A 31 3.34 1.13 -0.30
CA LEU A 31 3.63 2.49 -0.75
C LEU A 31 2.33 3.19 -1.19
N LEU A 32 2.05 4.32 -0.57
CA LEU A 32 0.95 5.21 -0.95
C LEU A 32 1.51 6.38 -1.74
N THR A 33 0.96 6.63 -2.92
CA THR A 33 1.31 7.77 -3.77
C THR A 33 0.09 8.63 -4.06
N LEU A 34 0.20 9.93 -3.76
CA LEU A 34 -0.81 10.95 -4.07
C LEU A 34 -0.14 12.18 -4.71
N GLY A 35 -0.31 12.34 -6.02
CA GLY A 35 0.42 13.34 -6.79
C GLY A 35 1.94 13.11 -6.69
N GLN A 36 2.66 14.04 -6.08
CA GLN A 36 4.11 13.95 -5.85
C GLN A 36 4.48 13.41 -4.46
N GLN A 37 3.50 13.22 -3.57
CA GLN A 37 3.74 12.72 -2.23
C GLN A 37 3.78 11.20 -2.24
N LYS A 38 4.77 10.65 -1.54
CA LYS A 38 4.95 9.23 -1.30
C LYS A 38 5.14 8.98 0.19
N VAL A 39 4.38 8.06 0.75
CA VAL A 39 4.54 7.59 2.14
C VAL A 39 4.42 6.08 2.16
N GLN A 40 5.15 5.41 3.04
CA GLN A 40 5.19 3.96 3.08
C GLN A 40 5.13 3.42 4.50
N THR A 41 4.70 2.16 4.64
CA THR A 41 4.78 1.42 5.91
C THR A 41 6.21 0.95 6.16
N GLN A 42 6.45 0.40 7.35
CA GLN A 42 7.65 -0.39 7.59
C GLN A 42 7.66 -1.66 6.73
N VAL A 43 8.88 -2.13 6.45
CA VAL A 43 9.12 -3.43 5.82
C VAL A 43 8.98 -4.52 6.87
N VAL A 44 8.11 -5.49 6.64
CA VAL A 44 8.02 -6.69 7.47
C VAL A 44 8.81 -7.80 6.79
N GLN A 45 9.83 -8.35 7.45
CA GLN A 45 10.71 -9.33 6.80
C GLN A 45 10.10 -10.72 6.73
N SER A 46 10.29 -11.39 5.59
CA SER A 46 9.99 -12.80 5.32
C SER A 46 8.59 -13.21 5.79
N ASN A 47 7.58 -12.41 5.45
CA ASN A 47 6.22 -12.66 5.89
C ASN A 47 5.20 -12.42 4.78
N LEU A 48 4.44 -13.44 4.40
CA LEU A 48 3.37 -13.31 3.39
C LEU A 48 2.05 -12.81 3.99
N ASN A 49 1.97 -12.68 5.31
CA ASN A 49 0.81 -12.18 6.05
C ASN A 49 1.24 -11.10 7.05
N PRO A 50 1.83 -9.98 6.57
CA PRO A 50 2.35 -8.93 7.42
C PRO A 50 1.23 -8.21 8.18
N MET A 51 1.52 -7.84 9.42
CA MET A 51 0.68 -6.95 10.24
C MET A 51 1.43 -5.64 10.41
N TRP A 52 0.98 -4.58 9.73
CA TRP A 52 1.56 -3.25 9.87
C TRP A 52 0.89 -2.48 11.00
N ASN A 53 -0.45 -2.40 10.98
CA ASN A 53 -1.23 -1.54 11.88
C ASN A 53 -0.71 -0.08 11.92
N GLU A 54 -0.25 0.41 10.77
CA GLU A 54 0.37 1.74 10.64
C GLU A 54 -0.62 2.76 10.11
N GLU A 55 -0.51 3.99 10.59
CA GLU A 55 -1.31 5.13 10.12
C GLU A 55 -0.42 6.07 9.31
N LEU A 56 -0.74 6.21 8.03
CA LEU A 56 -0.03 7.05 7.08
C LEU A 56 -0.90 8.25 6.70
N MET A 57 -0.28 9.40 6.50
CA MET A 57 -0.97 10.66 6.20
C MET A 57 -0.42 11.31 4.95
N LEU A 58 -1.31 11.78 4.08
CA LEU A 58 -0.99 12.52 2.86
C LEU A 58 -1.81 13.81 2.81
N SER A 59 -1.17 14.92 2.47
CA SER A 59 -1.90 16.17 2.22
C SER A 59 -2.58 16.08 0.85
N VAL A 60 -3.86 16.41 0.75
CA VAL A 60 -4.62 16.34 -0.50
C VAL A 60 -4.44 17.66 -1.26
N PRO A 61 -3.68 17.72 -2.36
CA PRO A 61 -3.59 18.95 -3.16
C PRO A 61 -4.91 19.20 -3.89
N GLN A 62 -5.17 20.41 -4.39
CA GLN A 62 -6.40 20.71 -5.13
C GLN A 62 -6.59 19.84 -6.39
N TRP A 63 -5.50 19.42 -7.04
CA TRP A 63 -5.47 18.60 -8.27
C TRP A 63 -4.82 17.24 -7.97
N TYR A 64 -5.50 16.41 -7.16
CA TYR A 64 -4.92 15.25 -6.50
C TYR A 64 -4.96 13.94 -7.30
N GLY A 65 -5.71 13.87 -8.41
CA GLY A 65 -5.79 12.67 -9.23
C GLY A 65 -6.36 11.48 -8.43
N ALA A 66 -5.87 10.27 -8.70
CA ALA A 66 -6.21 9.05 -7.95
C ALA A 66 -5.15 8.71 -6.91
N LEU A 67 -5.54 8.08 -5.81
CA LEU A 67 -4.60 7.48 -4.85
C LEU A 67 -4.08 6.18 -5.45
N LYS A 68 -2.77 6.01 -5.45
CA LYS A 68 -2.14 4.76 -5.85
C LYS A 68 -1.63 4.05 -4.61
N LEU A 69 -2.03 2.79 -4.46
CA LEU A 69 -1.56 1.87 -3.44
C LEU A 69 -0.71 0.81 -4.15
N GLY A 70 0.60 0.88 -3.99
CA GLY A 70 1.50 -0.16 -4.44
C GLY A 70 1.85 -1.10 -3.29
N TYR A 71 1.80 -2.39 -3.56
CA TYR A 71 2.44 -3.41 -2.73
C TYR A 71 3.81 -3.74 -3.33
N PHE A 72 4.85 -3.72 -2.52
CA PHE A 72 6.24 -3.97 -2.94
C PHE A 72 6.89 -5.01 -2.03
N SER A 73 7.84 -5.78 -2.59
CA SER A 73 8.73 -6.66 -1.84
C SER A 73 10.14 -6.13 -1.96
N ARG A 74 10.81 -5.90 -0.83
CA ARG A 74 12.23 -5.56 -0.83
C ARG A 74 13.05 -6.84 -0.98
N ALA A 75 13.48 -7.16 -2.20
CA ALA A 75 14.39 -8.28 -2.39
C ALA A 75 15.74 -7.93 -1.75
N LYS A 76 16.17 -8.72 -0.75
CA LYS A 76 17.59 -8.75 -0.39
C LYS A 76 18.28 -9.47 -1.53
N ASN A 77 18.70 -8.75 -2.57
CA ASN A 77 19.63 -9.30 -3.53
C ASN A 77 20.73 -10.00 -2.72
N LEU A 78 20.98 -11.28 -3.00
CA LEU A 78 22.23 -11.96 -2.64
C LEU A 78 23.36 -11.33 -3.47
N ALA A 79 23.44 -10.00 -3.51
CA ALA A 79 24.50 -9.26 -4.13
C ALA A 79 25.68 -9.36 -3.15
N SER A 80 26.71 -10.01 -3.64
CA SER A 80 28.04 -10.18 -3.07
C SER A 80 28.42 -9.06 -2.08
N PRO A 81 29.01 -9.38 -0.90
CA PRO A 81 29.44 -8.39 0.11
C PRO A 81 30.55 -7.42 -0.35
N LEU A 82 30.84 -7.37 -1.66
CA LEU A 82 31.93 -6.61 -2.28
C LEU A 82 31.47 -5.39 -3.07
N ILE A 83 30.16 -5.10 -3.15
CA ILE A 83 29.66 -3.92 -3.87
C ILE A 83 28.71 -3.17 -2.93
N SER A 84 29.17 -2.04 -2.40
CA SER A 84 28.45 -1.15 -1.47
C SER A 84 27.37 -0.30 -2.12
N ASP A 85 27.22 -0.42 -3.44
CA ASP A 85 26.50 0.56 -4.26
C ASP A 85 25.33 -0.07 -5.03
N TYR A 86 24.86 -1.26 -4.61
CA TYR A 86 23.65 -1.82 -5.19
C TYR A 86 22.43 -1.07 -4.66
N ASP A 87 21.76 -0.36 -5.57
CA ASP A 87 20.40 0.13 -5.37
C ASP A 87 19.53 -1.06 -4.88
N GLU A 88 18.84 -0.85 -3.77
CA GLU A 88 17.85 -1.81 -3.28
C GLU A 88 16.79 -1.95 -4.39
N GLU A 89 16.80 -3.04 -5.15
CA GLU A 89 15.81 -3.28 -6.21
C GLU A 89 14.44 -3.50 -5.53
N GLU A 90 13.58 -2.49 -5.63
CA GLU A 90 12.20 -2.55 -5.15
C GLU A 90 11.30 -3.12 -6.25
N ASP A 91 10.94 -4.39 -6.12
CA ASP A 91 10.03 -5.04 -7.05
C ASP A 91 8.58 -4.67 -6.72
N LEU A 92 7.96 -3.86 -7.59
CA LEU A 92 6.51 -3.60 -7.54
C LEU A 92 5.76 -4.91 -7.74
N CYS A 93 5.05 -5.34 -6.70
CA CYS A 93 4.36 -6.61 -6.70
C CYS A 93 2.95 -6.52 -7.27
N ASP A 94 2.22 -5.46 -6.89
CA ASP A 94 0.89 -5.12 -7.41
C ASP A 94 0.61 -3.63 -7.19
N GLU A 95 -0.17 -2.99 -8.05
CA GLU A 95 -0.60 -1.59 -7.92
C GLU A 95 -2.12 -1.50 -8.04
N MET A 96 -2.77 -1.06 -6.96
CA MET A 96 -4.19 -0.74 -6.94
C MET A 96 -4.39 0.77 -7.09
N ILE A 97 -5.24 1.16 -8.04
CA ILE A 97 -5.59 2.56 -8.28
C ILE A 97 -6.97 2.82 -7.67
N TYR A 98 -7.01 3.74 -6.71
CA TYR A 98 -8.22 4.14 -6.02
C TYR A 98 -8.65 5.52 -6.50
N PRO A 99 -9.66 5.63 -7.39
CA PRO A 99 -10.24 6.91 -7.72
C PRO A 99 -10.96 7.49 -6.51
N PHE A 100 -10.81 8.79 -6.26
CA PHE A 100 -11.54 9.48 -5.20
C PHE A 100 -13.00 9.81 -5.58
N ALA A 101 -13.49 9.31 -6.71
CA ALA A 101 -14.87 9.52 -7.13
C ALA A 101 -15.85 8.97 -6.08
N GLY A 102 -16.67 9.85 -5.50
CA GLY A 102 -17.59 9.52 -4.41
C GLY A 102 -16.95 9.47 -3.02
N ILE A 103 -15.85 10.20 -2.80
CA ILE A 103 -15.37 10.58 -1.47
C ILE A 103 -15.73 12.05 -1.27
N ASP A 104 -16.94 12.27 -0.80
CA ASP A 104 -17.55 13.57 -0.59
C ASP A 104 -16.87 14.20 0.65
N ASP A 105 -16.03 15.21 0.39
CA ASP A 105 -15.60 16.39 1.16
C ASP A 105 -15.74 16.47 2.70
N GLY A 106 -15.81 15.35 3.43
CA GLY A 106 -15.89 15.45 4.88
C GLY A 106 -15.85 14.19 5.73
N LYS A 107 -16.20 12.99 5.22
CA LYS A 107 -16.05 11.72 5.97
C LYS A 107 -16.48 10.54 5.11
N GLY A 108 -15.51 9.80 4.59
CA GLY A 108 -15.72 8.49 4.01
C GLY A 108 -14.65 7.55 4.52
N SER A 109 -15.04 6.41 5.10
CA SER A 109 -14.14 5.30 5.36
C SER A 109 -14.50 4.18 4.39
N ARG A 110 -13.56 3.79 3.53
CA ARG A 110 -13.66 2.55 2.78
C ARG A 110 -12.70 1.56 3.40
N LYS A 111 -13.23 0.42 3.85
CA LYS A 111 -12.42 -0.74 4.19
C LYS A 111 -12.28 -1.56 2.91
N PHE A 112 -11.04 -1.87 2.57
CA PHE A 112 -10.72 -2.79 1.49
C PHE A 112 -10.24 -4.06 2.18
N ASP A 113 -11.19 -4.94 2.48
CA ASP A 113 -10.90 -6.31 2.87
C ASP A 113 -10.90 -7.18 1.60
N ASP A 114 -10.25 -8.33 1.68
CA ASP A 114 -10.11 -9.33 0.61
C ASP A 114 -11.39 -9.46 -0.24
N PRO A 115 -11.34 -9.37 -1.59
CA PRO A 115 -12.52 -9.45 -2.45
C PRO A 115 -13.37 -10.71 -2.22
N GLU A 116 -12.82 -11.79 -1.67
CA GLU A 116 -13.60 -12.98 -1.31
C GLU A 116 -14.53 -12.78 -0.09
N GLU A 117 -14.19 -11.93 0.88
CA GLU A 117 -15.06 -11.65 2.04
C GLU A 117 -16.24 -10.73 1.69
N GLU A 118 -16.11 -9.89 0.66
CA GLU A 118 -17.22 -9.07 0.15
C GLU A 118 -18.34 -9.95 -0.43
N ILE A 119 -18.00 -11.11 -1.00
CA ILE A 119 -18.95 -12.09 -1.54
C ILE A 119 -19.72 -12.81 -0.42
N VAL A 120 -19.06 -13.13 0.69
CA VAL A 120 -19.70 -13.82 1.83
C VAL A 120 -20.74 -12.92 2.50
N ASN A 121 -20.45 -11.62 2.69
CA ASN A 121 -21.38 -10.69 3.32
C ASN A 121 -22.62 -10.38 2.46
N ARG A 122 -22.55 -10.52 1.13
CA ARG A 122 -23.72 -10.42 0.24
C ARG A 122 -24.64 -11.63 0.30
N LYS A 123 -24.13 -12.82 0.65
CA LYS A 123 -24.94 -14.05 0.73
C LYS A 123 -25.71 -14.21 2.04
N SER A 124 -25.36 -13.45 3.10
CA SER A 124 -26.02 -13.50 4.41
C SER A 124 -27.27 -12.60 4.51
N HIS A 125 -27.49 -11.71 3.54
CA HIS A 125 -28.61 -10.76 3.53
C HIS A 125 -29.70 -11.08 2.49
N ASN A 126 -29.84 -12.35 2.09
CA ASN A 126 -30.95 -12.83 1.26
C ASN A 126 -31.72 -13.94 1.97
#